data_AF-A0AAU0UNS0-F1
#
_entry.id   AF-A0AAU0UNS0-F1
#
_cell.length_a   1.000
_cell.length_b   1.000
_cell.length_c   1.000
_cell.angle_alpha   90.00
_cell.angle_beta   90.00
_cell.angle_gamma   90.00
#
_symmetry.space_group_name_H-M   'P 1'
#
loop_
_entity.id
_entity.type
_entity.pdbx_description
1 polymer ?
#
loop_
_entity_poly.entity_id
_entity_poly.type
_entity_poly.pdbx_seq_one_letter_code
_entity_poly.pdbx_strand_id
1 'polypeptide(L)' 'MQNQRSFAKELAKGCRSIEDAQEKMKELFGDLMQEMFEAEMDEHLGYEKHSPSGNGSGNSRNGYSQKTVKTSLGKPN' A
#
# COMPACT_ATOMS: atom_id res chain seq x y z
N MET A 1 -1.12 -20.59 -13.21
CA MET A 1 -2.50 -20.15 -13.56
C MET A 1 -3.52 -20.27 -12.42
N GLN A 2 -3.38 -21.17 -11.44
CA GLN A 2 -4.33 -21.27 -10.30
C GLN A 2 -4.34 -20.02 -9.39
N ASN A 3 -3.20 -19.32 -9.27
CA ASN A 3 -3.03 -18.18 -8.37
C ASN A 3 -3.80 -16.89 -8.78
N GLN A 4 -4.01 -16.68 -10.08
CA GLN A 4 -4.70 -15.47 -10.56
C GLN A 4 -6.22 -15.56 -10.34
N ARG A 5 -6.80 -16.76 -10.48
CA ARG A 5 -8.24 -16.97 -10.32
C ARG A 5 -8.66 -16.94 -8.85
N SER A 6 -7.84 -17.47 -7.93
CA SER A 6 -8.08 -17.34 -6.49
C SER A 6 -8.01 -15.89 -6.04
N PHE A 7 -7.02 -15.14 -6.52
CA PHE A 7 -6.88 -13.72 -6.23
C PHE A 7 -8.06 -12.90 -6.75
N ALA A 8 -8.47 -13.10 -8.01
CA ALA A 8 -9.64 -12.46 -8.58
C ALA A 8 -10.93 -12.79 -7.81
N LYS A 9 -11.05 -14.03 -7.30
CA LYS A 9 -12.18 -14.45 -6.46
C LYS A 9 -12.19 -13.71 -5.12
N GLU A 10 -11.04 -13.47 -4.51
CA GLU A 10 -10.95 -12.72 -3.26
C GLU A 10 -11.28 -11.23 -3.47
N LEU A 11 -10.75 -10.62 -4.53
CA LEU A 11 -11.09 -9.23 -4.89
C LEU A 11 -12.60 -9.05 -5.15
N ALA A 12 -13.20 -9.97 -5.93
CA ALA A 12 -14.61 -9.92 -6.29
C ALA A 12 -15.58 -10.17 -5.11
N LYS A 13 -15.08 -10.68 -3.98
CA LYS A 13 -15.91 -11.00 -2.81
C LYS A 13 -16.58 -9.73 -2.27
N GLY A 14 -17.90 -9.67 -2.32
CA GLY A 14 -18.67 -8.52 -1.84
C GLY A 14 -18.80 -7.37 -2.84
N CYS A 15 -18.23 -7.48 -4.05
CA CYS A 15 -18.54 -6.57 -5.16
C CYS A 15 -19.90 -6.94 -5.76
N ARG A 16 -20.75 -5.95 -6.00
CA ARG A 16 -22.07 -6.09 -6.63
C ARG A 16 -22.11 -5.45 -8.02
N SER A 17 -21.15 -4.57 -8.32
CA SER A 17 -21.03 -3.85 -9.59
C SER A 17 -19.59 -3.89 -10.14
N ILE A 18 -19.41 -3.42 -11.38
CA ILE A 18 -18.07 -3.25 -11.98
C ILE A 18 -17.33 -2.10 -11.28
N GLU A 19 -18.08 -1.07 -10.92
CA GLU A 19 -17.61 0.10 -10.20
C GLU A 19 -17.01 -0.30 -8.84
N ASP A 20 -17.66 -1.20 -8.09
CA ASP A 20 -17.16 -1.73 -6.82
C ASP A 20 -15.82 -2.47 -7.00
N ALA A 21 -15.69 -3.22 -8.10
CA ALA A 21 -14.46 -3.94 -8.41
C ALA A 21 -13.32 -2.96 -8.77
N GLN A 22 -13.64 -1.89 -9.50
CA GLN A 22 -12.69 -0.83 -9.83
C GLN A 22 -12.25 -0.04 -8.60
N GLU A 23 -13.16 0.28 -7.68
CA GLU A 23 -12.84 0.98 -6.43
C GLU A 23 -11.89 0.17 -5.56
N LYS A 24 -12.17 -1.12 -5.34
CA LYS A 24 -11.25 -2.01 -4.63
C LYS A 24 -9.88 -2.14 -5.28
N MET A 25 -9.81 -2.14 -6.61
CA MET A 25 -8.51 -2.12 -7.31
C MET A 25 -7.73 -0.84 -7.02
N LYS A 26 -8.40 0.31 -6.90
CA LYS A 26 -7.74 1.58 -6.53
C LYS A 26 -7.24 1.54 -5.09
N GLU A 27 -8.01 1.00 -4.16
CA GLU A 27 -7.61 0.82 -2.76
C GLU A 27 -6.37 -0.06 -2.66
N LEU A 28 -6.40 -1.24 -3.29
CA LEU A 28 -5.26 -2.15 -3.32
C LEU A 28 -4.01 -1.50 -3.94
N PHE A 29 -4.20 -0.69 -4.99
CA PHE A 29 -3.08 0.04 -5.59
C PHE A 29 -2.51 1.09 -4.63
N GLY A 30 -3.36 1.72 -3.81
CA GLY A 30 -2.94 2.58 -2.70
C GLY A 30 -2.10 1.83 -1.67
N ASP A 31 -2.57 0.67 -1.22
CA ASP A 31 -1.84 -0.17 -0.26
C ASP A 31 -0.49 -0.63 -0.83
N LEU A 32 -0.47 -1.04 -2.10
CA LEU A 32 0.77 -1.42 -2.79
C LEU A 32 1.79 -0.28 -2.81
N MET A 33 1.36 0.96 -3.08
CA MET A 33 2.25 2.13 -3.03
C MET A 33 2.75 2.39 -1.61
N GLN A 34 1.90 2.22 -0.60
CA GLN A 34 2.30 2.38 0.79
C GLN A 34 3.38 1.37 1.17
N GLU A 35 3.20 0.08 0.85
CA GLU A 35 4.20 -0.97 1.12
C GLU A 35 5.53 -0.70 0.40
N MET A 36 5.47 -0.19 -0.85
CA MET A 36 6.67 0.22 -1.58
C MET A 36 7.42 1.34 -0.86
N PHE A 37 6.72 2.35 -0.35
CA PHE A 37 7.34 3.45 0.40
C PHE A 37 7.88 3.02 1.77
N GLU A 38 7.23 2.05 2.43
CA GLU A 38 7.76 1.49 3.68
C GLU A 38 9.08 0.76 3.44
N ALA A 39 9.16 -0.04 2.39
CA ALA A 39 10.37 -0.75 2.00
C ALA A 39 11.51 0.22 1.64
N GLU A 40 11.21 1.28 0.87
CA GLU A 40 12.16 2.35 0.59
C GLU A 40 12.66 3.04 1.87
N MET A 41 11.79 3.23 2.86
CA MET A 41 12.15 3.83 4.15
C MET A 41 13.00 2.90 5.01
N ASP A 42 12.71 1.59 5.02
CA ASP A 42 13.54 0.58 5.69
C ASP A 42 14.95 0.55 5.11
N GLU A 43 15.08 0.62 3.78
CA GLU A 43 16.37 0.69 3.09
C GLU A 43 17.10 2.02 3.39
N HIS A 44 16.39 3.15 3.32
CA HIS A 44 16.97 4.48 3.54
C HIS A 44 17.51 4.66 4.96
N LEU A 45 16.76 4.19 5.96
CA LEU A 45 17.15 4.30 7.36
C LEU A 45 18.05 3.14 7.83
N GLY A 46 18.07 2.03 7.08
CA GLY A 46 18.82 0.82 7.42
C GLY A 46 18.20 0.02 8.58
N TYR A 47 16.94 0.28 8.93
CA TYR A 47 16.24 -0.46 9.98
C TYR A 47 14.72 -0.49 9.76
N GLU A 48 14.11 -1.61 10.13
CA GLU A 48 12.67 -1.81 10.08
C GLU A 48 11.91 -0.94 11.08
N LYS A 49 10.66 -0.59 10.75
CA LYS A 49 9.77 0.10 11.68
C LYS A 49 9.70 -0.62 13.04
N HIS A 50 9.93 0.13 14.13
CA HIS A 50 10.00 -0.36 15.52
C HIS A 50 11.22 -1.25 15.85
N SER A 51 12.19 -1.39 14.95
CA SER A 51 13.43 -2.10 15.24
C SER A 51 14.25 -1.35 16.31
N PRO A 52 14.76 -2.05 17.36
CA PRO A 52 15.69 -1.46 18.32
C PRO A 52 16.95 -0.88 17.68
N SER A 53 17.31 -1.35 16.49
CA SER A 53 18.45 -0.85 15.71
C SER A 53 18.35 0.63 15.35
N GLY A 54 17.13 1.19 15.33
CA GLY A 54 16.92 2.62 15.09
C GLY A 54 17.21 3.51 16.31
N ASN A 55 17.33 2.95 17.52
CA ASN A 55 17.52 3.73 18.73
C ASN A 55 18.91 4.38 18.76
N GLY A 56 18.94 5.72 18.87
CA GLY A 56 20.20 6.47 18.87
C GLY A 56 20.87 6.59 17.50
N SER A 57 20.18 6.22 16.41
CA SER A 57 20.67 6.35 15.03
C SER A 57 20.78 7.80 14.52
N GLY A 58 20.18 8.76 15.24
CA GLY A 58 20.16 10.18 14.88
C GLY A 58 19.06 10.57 13.89
N ASN A 59 18.47 9.61 13.16
CA ASN A 59 17.32 9.84 12.28
C ASN A 59 16.21 8.83 12.56
N SER A 60 15.11 9.32 13.15
CA SER A 60 13.99 8.50 13.57
C SER A 60 12.78 8.68 12.66
N ARG A 61 12.10 7.58 12.34
CA ARG A 61 10.77 7.61 11.69
C ARG A 61 9.83 8.53 12.48
N ASN A 62 9.12 9.43 11.78
CA ASN A 62 8.27 10.46 12.37
C ASN A 62 6.81 10.40 11.90
N GLY A 63 6.27 9.18 11.77
CA GLY A 63 4.89 8.96 11.34
C GLY A 63 4.66 9.15 9.84
N TYR A 64 3.42 9.49 9.47
CA TYR A 64 2.95 9.54 8.09
C TYR A 64 2.35 10.89 7.74
N SER A 65 2.40 11.24 6.46
CA SER A 65 1.69 12.39 5.90
C SER A 65 0.69 11.91 4.86
N GLN A 66 -0.52 12.45 4.89
CA GLN A 66 -1.56 12.11 3.91
C GLN A 66 -1.32 12.85 2.60
N LYS A 67 -1.40 12.13 1.48
CA LYS A 67 -1.28 12.71 0.13
C LYS A 67 -2.26 12.07 -0.83
N THR A 68 -3.11 12.89 -1.44
CA THR A 68 -3.98 12.44 -2.54
C THR A 68 -3.19 12.45 -3.85
N VAL A 69 -2.98 11.27 -4.43
CA VAL A 69 -2.25 11.10 -5.70
C VAL A 69 -3.24 10.91 -6.84
N LYS A 70 -3.02 11.63 -7.94
CA LYS A 70 -3.77 11.40 -9.19
C LYS A 70 -3.11 10.25 -9.93
N THR A 71 -3.87 9.20 -10.20
CA THR A 71 -3.40 8.04 -10.96
C THR A 71 -4.17 7.93 -12.27
N SER A 72 -3.73 7.05 -13.17
CA SER A 72 -4.49 6.71 -14.39
C SER A 72 -5.84 6.07 -14.08
N LEU A 73 -6.01 5.47 -12.90
CA LEU A 73 -7.29 4.94 -12.40
C LEU A 73 -8.23 6.04 -11.87
N GLY A 74 -7.81 7.30 -11.92
CA GLY A 74 -8.53 8.45 -11.39
C GLY A 74 -8.02 8.89 -10.02
N LYS A 75 -8.83 9.71 -9.34
CA LYS A 75 -8.59 10.07 -7.93
C LYS A 75 -9.18 8.99 -7.03
N PRO A 76 -8.52 8.62 -5.93
CA PRO A 76 -9.19 7.90 -4.85
C PRO A 76 -10.30 8.80 -4.28
N ASN A 77 -11.45 8.19 -3.98
CA ASN A 77 -12.60 8.86 -3.35
C ASN A 77 -12.29 9.22 -1.90
#